data_AF-A0A1G5IQH0-F1
#
_entry.id   AF-A0A1G5IQH0-F1
#
_cell.length_a   1.000
_cell.length_b   1.000
_cell.length_c   1.000
_cell.angle_alpha   90.00
_cell.angle_beta   90.00
_cell.angle_gamma   90.00
#
_symmetry.space_group_name_H-M   'P 1'
#
loop_
_entity.id
_entity.type
_entity.pdbx_description
1 polymer ?
#
loop_
_entity_poly.entity_id
_entity_poly.type
_entity_poly.pdbx_seq_one_letter_code
_entity_poly.pdbx_strand_id
1 'polypeptide(L)'
;MIRKFAFAAALGLAAPAAFAQTADAPGETTLDAAATYEAARNQLGILQFCQTQGHTGAEAVEAQTQLLAMIPAGDETAGASAEQAGAEGTVSVGDTQITLAEAAEAQGTSVEATCQQIEAAVNQVAGSLQAG
;
A
#
# COMPACT_ATOMS: atom_id res chain seq x y z
N MET A 1 -31.26 5.97 50.69
CA MET A 1 -32.64 5.89 50.17
C MET A 1 -32.60 5.15 48.83
N ILE A 2 -33.30 4.01 48.75
CA ILE A 2 -34.04 3.38 47.62
C ILE A 2 -33.62 3.87 46.20
N ARG A 3 -33.23 3.04 45.21
CA ARG A 3 -34.04 1.97 44.60
C ARG A 3 -33.23 1.00 43.74
N LYS A 4 -33.48 -0.28 44.03
CA LYS A 4 -33.32 -1.43 43.14
C LYS A 4 -34.14 -1.24 41.86
N PHE A 5 -33.57 -1.54 40.70
CA PHE A 5 -34.33 -1.90 39.53
C PHE A 5 -33.93 -3.32 39.12
N ALA A 6 -34.79 -4.27 39.47
CA ALA A 6 -34.86 -5.55 38.82
C ALA A 6 -35.66 -5.35 37.52
N PHE A 7 -35.15 -5.86 36.41
CA PHE A 7 -35.97 -6.09 35.21
C PHE A 7 -35.92 -7.58 34.90
N ALA A 8 -37.06 -8.22 35.10
CA ALA A 8 -37.33 -9.60 34.74
C ALA A 8 -37.67 -9.71 33.25
N ALA A 9 -37.31 -10.87 32.70
CA ALA A 9 -37.53 -11.30 31.33
C ALA A 9 -39.00 -11.35 30.90
N ALA A 10 -39.25 -11.19 29.60
CA ALA A 10 -40.32 -11.90 28.90
C ALA A 10 -40.00 -12.02 27.40
N LEU A 11 -40.08 -13.26 26.90
CA LEU A 11 -40.00 -13.68 25.51
C LEU A 11 -41.22 -13.22 24.69
N GLY A 12 -41.06 -13.07 23.38
CA GLY A 12 -42.18 -13.14 22.43
C GLY A 12 -41.84 -12.70 21.01
N LEU A 13 -41.76 -13.67 20.10
CA LEU A 13 -41.42 -13.56 18.68
C LEU A 13 -42.48 -12.80 17.85
N ALA A 14 -42.04 -12.02 16.84
CA ALA A 14 -42.70 -11.90 15.54
C ALA A 14 -41.75 -11.36 14.45
N ALA A 15 -41.44 -12.23 13.48
CA ALA A 15 -41.01 -12.02 12.09
C ALA A 15 -39.95 -10.94 11.77
N PRO A 16 -38.69 -11.31 11.43
CA PRO A 16 -37.91 -10.45 10.56
C PRO A 16 -38.57 -10.48 9.18
N ALA A 17 -39.07 -9.34 8.72
CA ALA A 17 -39.23 -9.09 7.30
C ALA A 17 -37.89 -9.47 6.65
N ALA A 18 -37.93 -10.49 5.80
CA ALA A 18 -36.82 -10.86 4.96
C ALA A 18 -36.49 -9.64 4.08
N PHE A 19 -35.56 -8.81 4.54
CA PHE A 19 -34.71 -8.08 3.63
C PHE A 19 -34.04 -9.17 2.81
N ALA A 20 -34.48 -9.31 1.57
CA ALA A 20 -33.68 -9.92 0.54
C ALA A 20 -32.38 -9.10 0.49
N GLN A 21 -31.43 -9.50 1.33
CA GLN A 21 -30.04 -9.15 1.19
C GLN A 21 -29.68 -9.85 -0.12
N THR A 22 -29.79 -9.13 -1.24
CA THR A 22 -28.87 -9.36 -2.34
C THR A 22 -27.51 -9.24 -1.70
N ALA A 23 -26.96 -10.40 -1.34
CA ALA A 23 -25.58 -10.55 -1.00
C ALA A 23 -24.82 -10.22 -2.29
N ASP A 24 -24.65 -8.93 -2.55
CA ASP A 24 -23.32 -8.47 -2.90
C ASP A 24 -22.50 -8.81 -1.66
N ALA A 25 -21.95 -10.02 -1.67
CA ALA A 25 -20.82 -10.34 -0.81
C ALA A 25 -19.86 -9.15 -0.93
N PRO A 26 -19.30 -8.63 0.16
CA PRO A 26 -18.17 -7.74 0.02
C PRO A 26 -17.14 -8.54 -0.77
N GLY A 27 -16.98 -8.19 -2.05
CA GLY A 27 -15.92 -8.70 -2.88
C GLY A 27 -14.67 -8.53 -2.05
N GLU A 28 -13.99 -9.64 -1.82
CA GLU A 28 -12.68 -9.63 -1.20
C GLU A 28 -11.91 -8.47 -1.81
N THR A 29 -11.25 -7.66 -0.99
CA THR A 29 -10.30 -6.66 -1.46
C THR A 29 -9.11 -7.43 -2.03
N THR A 30 -9.31 -8.09 -3.18
CA THR A 30 -8.22 -8.50 -4.04
C THR A 30 -7.58 -7.19 -4.44
N LEU A 31 -6.48 -6.85 -3.77
CA LEU A 31 -5.50 -5.94 -4.35
C LEU A 31 -5.34 -6.39 -5.80
N ASP A 32 -5.72 -5.52 -6.73
CA ASP A 32 -5.57 -5.82 -8.13
C ASP A 32 -4.09 -6.16 -8.38
N ALA A 33 -3.82 -7.38 -8.81
CA ALA A 33 -2.46 -7.87 -8.99
C ALA A 33 -1.72 -7.01 -10.02
N ALA A 34 -2.43 -6.49 -11.03
CA ALA A 34 -1.87 -5.57 -12.01
C ALA A 34 -1.47 -4.24 -11.36
N ALA A 35 -2.39 -3.59 -10.63
CA ALA A 35 -2.08 -2.38 -9.87
C ALA A 35 -0.95 -2.57 -8.86
N THR A 36 -0.86 -3.75 -8.23
CA THR A 36 0.22 -4.08 -7.28
C THR A 36 1.58 -4.20 -7.98
N TYR A 37 1.62 -4.86 -9.14
CA TYR A 37 2.83 -4.94 -9.96
C TYR A 37 3.30 -3.56 -10.41
N GLU A 38 2.40 -2.74 -10.96
CA GLU A 38 2.73 -1.38 -11.41
C GLU A 38 3.20 -0.48 -10.26
N ALA A 39 2.54 -0.53 -9.10
CA ALA A 39 2.96 0.22 -7.92
C ALA A 39 4.35 -0.23 -7.42
N ALA A 40 4.63 -1.53 -7.41
CA ALA A 40 5.94 -2.04 -7.02
C ALA A 40 7.05 -1.63 -8.01
N ARG A 41 6.74 -1.59 -9.32
CA ARG A 41 7.65 -1.06 -10.35
C ARG A 41 7.88 0.45 -10.18
N ASN A 42 6.84 1.23 -9.89
CA ASN A 42 6.99 2.66 -9.56
C ASN A 42 7.85 2.86 -8.32
N GLN A 43 7.65 2.05 -7.28
CA GLN A 43 8.46 2.11 -6.06
C GLN A 43 9.94 1.77 -6.33
N LEU A 44 10.22 0.81 -7.22
CA LEU A 44 11.59 0.51 -7.67
C LEU A 44 12.23 1.73 -8.35
N GLY A 45 11.49 2.39 -9.25
CA GLY A 45 11.95 3.63 -9.88
C GLY A 45 12.24 4.74 -8.86
N ILE A 46 11.37 4.95 -7.87
CA ILE A 46 11.58 5.95 -6.82
C ILE A 46 12.87 5.67 -6.03
N LEU A 47 13.18 4.41 -5.73
CA LEU A 47 14.43 4.04 -5.06
C LEU A 47 15.66 4.31 -5.93
N GLN A 48 15.56 4.10 -7.25
CA GLN A 48 16.62 4.47 -8.19
C GLN A 48 16.82 6.00 -8.24
N PHE A 49 15.73 6.77 -8.21
CA PHE A 49 15.77 8.23 -8.08
C PHE A 49 16.46 8.64 -6.76
N CYS A 50 16.01 8.10 -5.62
CA CYS A 50 16.57 8.37 -4.31
C CYS A 50 18.08 8.02 -4.23
N GLN A 51 18.49 6.91 -4.85
CA GLN A 51 19.89 6.51 -4.95
C GLN A 51 20.70 7.51 -5.79
N THR A 52 20.17 7.92 -6.95
CA THR A 52 20.82 8.90 -7.83
C THR A 52 21.02 10.24 -7.13
N GLN A 53 20.09 10.61 -6.26
CA GLN A 53 20.17 11.82 -5.42
C GLN A 53 21.11 11.65 -4.21
N GLY A 54 21.61 10.44 -3.92
CA GLY A 54 22.47 10.14 -2.79
C GLY A 54 21.75 10.03 -1.44
N HIS A 55 20.43 9.79 -1.45
CA HIS A 55 19.61 9.71 -0.24
C HIS A 55 19.42 8.28 0.29
N THR A 56 19.66 7.26 -0.55
CA THR A 56 19.53 5.84 -0.20
C THR A 56 20.67 5.01 -0.77
N GLY A 57 20.88 3.81 -0.21
CA GLY A 57 21.87 2.86 -0.70
C GLY A 57 21.39 1.99 -1.87
N ALA A 58 22.32 1.24 -2.48
CA ALA A 58 22.02 0.29 -3.56
C ALA A 58 21.21 -0.92 -3.05
N GLU A 59 21.39 -1.27 -1.78
CA GLU A 59 20.69 -2.34 -1.08
C GLU A 59 19.16 -2.16 -1.11
N ALA A 60 18.65 -0.92 -1.10
CA ALA A 60 17.23 -0.64 -1.14
C ALA A 60 16.64 -1.03 -2.51
N VAL A 61 17.35 -0.71 -3.60
CA VAL A 61 16.96 -1.08 -4.98
C VAL A 61 16.99 -2.60 -5.15
N GLU A 62 18.03 -3.26 -4.63
CA GLU A 62 18.15 -4.72 -4.63
C GLU A 62 17.02 -5.39 -3.85
N ALA A 63 16.72 -4.89 -2.65
CA ALA A 63 15.63 -5.38 -1.82
C ALA A 63 14.27 -5.23 -2.52
N GLN A 64 13.97 -4.07 -3.11
CA GLN A 64 12.74 -3.88 -3.87
C GLN A 64 12.67 -4.77 -5.11
N THR A 65 13.80 -5.03 -5.77
CA THR A 65 13.87 -5.97 -6.91
C THR A 65 13.51 -7.40 -6.47
N GLN A 66 13.98 -7.84 -5.30
CA GLN A 66 13.62 -9.14 -4.74
C GLN A 66 12.13 -9.23 -4.39
N LEU A 67 11.58 -8.18 -3.76
CA LEU A 67 10.15 -8.10 -3.45
C LEU A 67 9.30 -8.14 -4.73
N LEU A 68 9.72 -7.45 -5.78
CA LEU A 68 9.04 -7.44 -7.07
C LEU A 68 8.99 -8.85 -7.69
N ALA A 69 10.06 -9.64 -7.56
CA ALA A 69 10.09 -11.02 -8.07
C ALA A 69 9.09 -11.96 -7.39
N MET A 70 8.53 -11.56 -6.25
CA MET A 70 7.49 -12.31 -5.53
C MET A 70 6.07 -11.89 -5.92
N ILE A 71 5.92 -10.76 -6.61
CA ILE A 71 4.62 -10.26 -7.08
C ILE A 71 4.30 -10.95 -8.41
N PRO A 72 3.07 -11.45 -8.61
CA PRO A 72 2.64 -11.93 -9.92
C PRO A 72 2.90 -10.88 -11.00
N ALA A 73 3.53 -11.28 -12.10
CA ALA A 73 3.82 -10.36 -13.19
C ALA A 73 2.51 -9.75 -13.75
N GLY A 74 2.52 -8.43 -13.93
CA GLY A 74 1.47 -7.67 -14.60
C GLY A 74 1.80 -7.34 -16.05
N ASP A 75 1.25 -6.25 -16.57
CA ASP A 75 1.60 -5.72 -17.89
C ASP A 75 3.02 -5.12 -17.87
N GLU A 76 3.92 -5.63 -18.71
CA GLU A 76 5.31 -5.18 -18.76
C GLU A 76 5.46 -3.74 -19.23
N THR A 77 4.61 -3.27 -20.14
CA THR A 77 4.67 -1.91 -20.68
C THR A 77 4.19 -0.90 -19.65
N ALA A 78 3.09 -1.20 -18.97
CA ALA A 78 2.59 -0.39 -17.86
C ALA A 78 3.59 -0.37 -16.70
N GLY A 79 4.14 -1.53 -16.34
CA GLY A 79 5.18 -1.63 -15.31
C GLY A 79 6.47 -0.89 -15.66
N ALA A 80 6.91 -0.92 -16.91
CA ALA A 80 8.09 -0.15 -17.35
C ALA A 80 7.84 1.36 -17.32
N SER A 81 6.63 1.80 -17.73
CA SER A 81 6.22 3.20 -17.66
C SER A 81 6.15 3.68 -16.20
N ALA A 82 5.63 2.84 -15.30
CA ALA A 82 5.55 3.12 -13.88
C ALA A 82 6.95 3.25 -13.23
N GLU A 83 7.88 2.34 -13.56
CA GLU A 83 9.28 2.42 -13.10
C GLU A 83 9.96 3.69 -13.62
N GLN A 84 9.78 4.03 -14.91
CA GLN A 84 10.34 5.26 -15.46
C GLN A 84 9.81 6.49 -14.74
N ALA A 85 8.49 6.58 -14.52
CA ALA A 85 7.90 7.68 -13.76
C ALA A 85 8.51 7.79 -12.35
N GLY A 86 8.72 6.65 -11.68
CA GLY A 86 9.39 6.60 -10.39
C GLY A 86 10.83 7.11 -10.44
N ALA A 87 11.59 6.72 -11.47
CA ALA A 87 12.97 7.17 -11.69
C ALA A 87 13.08 8.66 -12.00
N GLU A 88 12.00 9.28 -12.50
CA GLU A 88 11.86 10.73 -12.68
C GLU A 88 11.39 11.44 -11.39
N GLY A 89 11.21 10.71 -10.28
CA GLY A 89 10.77 11.24 -9.01
C GLY A 89 9.26 11.44 -8.92
N THR A 90 8.46 10.67 -9.66
CA THR A 90 6.98 10.72 -9.65
C THR A 90 6.40 9.51 -8.93
N VAL A 91 5.51 9.78 -7.99
CA VAL A 91 4.72 8.77 -7.28
C VAL A 91 3.41 8.54 -8.04
N SER A 92 3.20 7.31 -8.49
CA SER A 92 2.00 6.89 -9.22
C SER A 92 1.13 5.99 -8.34
N VAL A 93 -0.09 6.44 -8.06
CA VAL A 93 -1.10 5.69 -7.29
C VAL A 93 -2.38 5.61 -8.11
N GLY A 94 -2.57 4.47 -8.79
CA GLY A 94 -3.63 4.33 -9.79
C GLY A 94 -3.50 5.42 -10.86
N ASP A 95 -4.58 6.14 -11.12
CA ASP A 95 -4.61 7.23 -12.12
C ASP A 95 -4.01 8.56 -11.61
N THR A 96 -3.61 8.64 -10.34
CA THR A 96 -3.07 9.87 -9.75
C THR A 96 -1.55 9.86 -9.76
N GLN A 97 -0.97 10.98 -10.21
CA GLN A 97 0.47 11.20 -10.20
C GLN A 97 0.79 12.51 -9.48
N ILE A 98 1.77 12.46 -8.58
CA ILE A 98 2.35 13.63 -7.92
C ILE A 98 3.86 13.47 -7.87
N THR A 99 4.60 14.57 -7.84
CA THR A 99 6.05 14.48 -7.63
C THR A 99 6.36 14.05 -6.20
N LEU A 100 7.49 13.39 -6.00
CA LEU A 100 7.99 13.02 -4.68
C LEU A 100 8.23 14.26 -3.79
N ALA A 101 8.56 15.41 -4.41
CA ALA A 101 8.69 16.68 -3.72
C ALA A 101 7.33 17.18 -3.18
N GLU A 102 6.29 17.18 -4.00
CA GLU A 102 4.93 17.53 -3.57
C GLU A 102 4.41 16.55 -2.51
N ALA A 103 4.67 15.25 -2.70
CA ALA A 103 4.32 14.23 -1.72
C ALA A 103 5.02 14.45 -0.38
N ALA A 104 6.29 14.83 -0.40
CA ALA A 104 7.07 15.16 0.80
C ALA A 104 6.54 16.42 1.48
N GLU A 105 6.27 17.49 0.71
CA GLU A 105 5.72 18.74 1.23
C GLU A 105 4.35 18.54 1.88
N ALA A 106 3.45 17.78 1.23
CA ALA A 106 2.14 17.45 1.77
C ALA A 106 2.21 16.67 3.09
N GLN A 107 3.30 15.92 3.30
CA GLN A 107 3.57 15.17 4.53
C GLN A 107 4.42 15.96 5.54
N GLY A 108 4.79 17.21 5.25
CA GLY A 108 5.62 18.04 6.12
C GLY A 108 7.06 17.52 6.28
N THR A 109 7.58 16.84 5.27
CA THR A 109 8.93 16.23 5.25
C THR A 109 9.75 16.75 4.06
N SER A 110 11.01 16.34 3.96
CA SER A 110 11.87 16.57 2.80
C SER A 110 11.93 15.34 1.89
N VAL A 111 12.35 15.54 0.63
CA VAL A 111 12.62 14.43 -0.30
C VAL A 111 13.62 13.44 0.28
N GLU A 112 14.71 13.93 0.89
CA GLU A 112 15.70 13.09 1.58
C GLU A 112 15.08 12.22 2.67
N ALA A 113 14.32 12.83 3.58
CA ALA A 113 13.70 12.10 4.69
C ALA A 113 12.62 11.13 4.19
N THR A 114 11.90 11.45 3.12
CA THR A 114 10.97 10.52 2.46
C THR A 114 11.74 9.33 1.86
N CYS A 115 12.82 9.58 1.11
CA CYS A 115 13.68 8.55 0.54
C CYS A 115 14.22 7.59 1.61
N GLN A 116 14.73 8.12 2.72
CA GLN A 116 15.23 7.32 3.85
C GLN A 116 14.12 6.49 4.51
N GLN A 117 12.90 7.02 4.62
CA GLN A 117 11.76 6.27 5.14
C GLN A 117 11.35 5.12 4.20
N ILE A 118 11.36 5.36 2.89
CA ILE A 118 11.07 4.32 1.89
C ILE A 118 12.12 3.21 1.98
N GLU A 119 13.42 3.55 2.01
CA GLU A 119 14.50 2.58 2.17
C GLU A 119 14.33 1.75 3.44
N ALA A 120 14.07 2.41 4.58
CA ALA A 120 13.86 1.71 5.84
C ALA A 120 12.68 0.72 5.78
N ALA A 121 11.57 1.12 5.15
CA ALA A 121 10.40 0.26 4.97
C ALA A 121 10.71 -0.96 4.09
N VAL A 122 11.36 -0.76 2.95
CA VAL A 122 11.73 -1.85 2.04
C VAL A 122 12.71 -2.83 2.70
N ASN A 123 13.72 -2.31 3.40
CA ASN A 123 14.69 -3.13 4.11
C ASN A 123 14.05 -3.91 5.27
N GLN A 124 13.07 -3.33 5.96
CA GLN A 124 12.31 -4.02 6.99
C GLN A 124 11.55 -5.22 6.41
N VAL A 125 10.84 -5.02 5.30
CA VAL A 125 10.08 -6.09 4.65
C VAL A 125 11.03 -7.18 4.15
N ALA A 126 12.10 -6.81 3.44
CA ALA A 126 13.10 -7.75 2.94
C ALA A 126 13.78 -8.55 4.06
N GLY A 127 14.07 -7.91 5.19
CA GLY A 127 14.61 -8.59 6.37
C GLY A 127 13.62 -9.57 7.01
N SER A 128 12.32 -9.24 7.01
CA SER A 128 11.28 -10.12 7.55
C SER A 128 11.11 -11.42 6.75
N LEU A 129 11.34 -11.37 5.43
CA LEU A 129 11.25 -12.53 4.54
C LEU A 129 12.42 -13.51 4.69
N GLN A 130 13.59 -13.04 5.14
CA GLN A 130 14.76 -13.89 5.37
C GLN A 130 14.72 -14.60 6.73
N ALA A 131 13.86 -14.15 7.64
CA ALA A 131 13.72 -14.69 8.99
C ALA A 131 12.68 -15.82 9.11
N GLY A 132 11.91 -16.09 8.05
CA GLY A 132 10.89 -17.15 7.96
C GLY A 132 11.33 -18.30 7.06
#